data_AF-D3STM7-F1
#
_entry.id   AF-D3STM7-F1
#
_cell.length_a   1.000
_cell.length_b   1.000
_cell.length_c   1.000
_cell.angle_alpha   90.00
_cell.angle_beta   90.00
_cell.angle_gamma   90.00
#
_symmetry.space_group_name_H-M   'P 1'
#
loop_
_entity.id
_entity.type
_entity.pdbx_description
1 polymer ?
#
loop_
_entity_poly.entity_id
_entity_poly.type
_entity_poly.pdbx_seq_one_letter_code
_entity_poly.pdbx_strand_id
1 'polypeptide(L)'
;MRLAVVARYAPHQTMDRRTFPVLTDADEPLITRLAAGLGENTGRVLAYLLCRSREADLDRTATLTAIHIGTGLSKNAARTSLDRLEKRGFVERTTVQTSSPGRPPNAWHAVDSLATTARDVADEHADRLLRQAARFDDDGTGTGTGTGTGTPIGSDQEHRTETPQRVRVALNWHPNGFHGALFGPVAAAADESGTGTLNCTTGSESEPEPEPEPEPGLEPETESELGLGFHACAGSSAAVQTVVDDEETDLAVAGAATVLCERAAGRDVVPVAVLLPRSPVVLHTTRAVFGEPFERLDQLRGRRLGMPPASETGLLGQLLLSQAGIRDTVDVVELAGEERTALESGDVDAITGVAADASRLERNGATVDVISIAEQYPVYGPALVASREGLTDPETRARIRAFLAAVTATWGWVQHCPSSVATAIADRTMRVGGADEAQSRDRIDRTLRLATDQFARSDGVRKHGWGWHTPDDWQRLRAALVQGGVLESRRA
;
A
#
# COMPACT_ATOMS: atom_id res chain seq x y z
N MET A 1 17.33 18.32 -8.01
CA MET A 1 18.56 17.76 -8.63
C MET A 1 19.83 18.51 -8.21
N ARG A 2 20.98 17.83 -8.17
CA ARG A 2 22.33 18.44 -8.03
C ARG A 2 23.28 17.95 -9.11
N LEU A 3 24.39 18.64 -9.32
CA LEU A 3 25.41 18.24 -10.28
C LEU A 3 26.47 17.33 -9.63
N ALA A 4 26.65 16.12 -10.15
CA ALA A 4 27.72 15.19 -9.76
C ALA A 4 28.83 15.18 -10.81
N VAL A 5 30.08 15.27 -10.37
CA VAL A 5 31.25 15.23 -11.27
C VAL A 5 31.76 13.79 -11.39
N VAL A 6 31.80 13.27 -12.61
CA VAL A 6 32.40 11.96 -12.92
C VAL A 6 33.66 12.20 -13.73
N ALA A 7 34.78 11.70 -13.24
CA ALA A 7 36.06 11.74 -13.95
C ALA A 7 36.34 10.38 -14.60
N ARG A 8 36.71 10.38 -15.89
CA ARG A 8 37.24 9.20 -16.56
C ARG A 8 38.75 9.33 -16.73
N TYR A 9 39.46 8.25 -16.42
CA TYR A 9 40.89 8.15 -16.66
C TYR A 9 41.13 7.47 -18.01
N ALA A 10 41.87 8.13 -18.90
CA ALA A 10 42.43 7.52 -20.09
C ALA A 10 43.97 7.57 -19.96
N PRO A 11 44.73 6.51 -20.31
CA PRO A 11 46.14 6.39 -19.91
C PRO A 11 47.08 7.49 -20.43
N HIS A 12 46.67 8.33 -21.40
CA HIS A 12 47.52 9.38 -21.98
C HIS A 12 46.77 10.68 -22.37
N GLN A 13 45.67 11.05 -21.69
CA GLN A 13 44.95 12.31 -21.94
C GLN A 13 44.52 13.03 -20.65
N THR A 14 44.45 14.36 -20.73
CA THR A 14 43.92 15.29 -19.72
C THR A 14 42.56 14.80 -19.19
N MET A 15 42.35 14.89 -17.87
CA MET A 15 41.16 14.41 -17.16
C MET A 15 39.87 15.04 -17.75
N ASP A 16 39.12 14.28 -18.56
CA ASP A 16 37.78 14.68 -19.05
C ASP A 16 36.79 14.58 -17.88
N ARG A 17 36.52 15.72 -17.24
CA ARG A 17 35.52 15.85 -16.18
C ARG A 17 34.18 16.13 -16.81
N ARG A 18 33.25 15.17 -16.70
CA ARG A 18 31.86 15.36 -17.11
C ARG A 18 30.97 15.46 -15.90
N THR A 19 30.07 16.43 -15.94
CA THR A 19 29.11 16.67 -14.87
C THR A 19 27.75 16.14 -15.28
N PHE A 20 27.10 15.40 -14.39
CA PHE A 20 25.78 14.82 -14.61
C PHE A 20 24.82 15.32 -13.53
N PRO A 21 23.59 15.75 -13.89
CA PRO A 21 22.59 16.02 -12.89
C PRO A 21 22.15 14.69 -12.25
N VAL A 22 21.95 14.70 -10.93
CA VAL A 22 21.55 13.55 -10.10
C VAL A 22 20.32 13.90 -9.26
N LEU A 23 19.49 12.89 -9.02
CA LEU A 23 18.40 12.96 -8.04
C LEU A 23 18.96 13.15 -6.63
N THR A 24 18.21 13.84 -5.80
CA THR A 24 18.51 14.20 -4.41
C THR A 24 17.34 13.85 -3.51
N ASP A 25 17.52 13.95 -2.19
CA ASP A 25 16.45 13.67 -1.22
C ASP A 25 15.23 14.59 -1.42
N ALA A 26 15.42 15.80 -1.95
CA ALA A 26 14.33 16.71 -2.32
C ALA A 26 13.45 16.16 -3.46
N ASP A 27 13.96 15.22 -4.26
CA ASP A 27 13.22 14.57 -5.34
C ASP A 27 12.45 13.31 -4.85
N GLU A 28 12.68 12.87 -3.61
CA GLU A 28 12.11 11.64 -3.04
C GLU A 28 10.56 11.63 -2.98
N PRO A 29 9.86 12.74 -2.68
CA PRO A 29 8.40 12.77 -2.76
C PRO A 29 7.85 12.42 -4.16
N LEU A 30 8.50 12.93 -5.22
CA LEU A 30 8.13 12.62 -6.60
C LEU A 30 8.45 11.16 -6.94
N ILE A 31 9.63 10.67 -6.54
CA ILE A 31 10.05 9.27 -6.75
C ILE A 31 9.04 8.34 -6.09
N THR A 32 8.68 8.59 -4.84
CA THR A 32 7.74 7.76 -4.07
C THR A 32 6.35 7.78 -4.71
N ARG A 33 5.87 8.96 -5.15
CA ARG A 33 4.58 9.09 -5.85
C ARG A 33 4.53 8.27 -7.13
N LEU A 34 5.56 8.34 -7.98
CA LEU A 34 5.60 7.57 -9.24
C LEU A 34 5.85 6.08 -8.98
N ALA A 35 6.67 5.74 -7.99
CA ALA A 35 6.94 4.36 -7.60
C ALA A 35 5.69 3.64 -7.11
N ALA A 36 4.71 4.36 -6.54
CA ALA A 36 3.43 3.78 -6.13
C ALA A 36 2.67 3.09 -7.29
N GLY A 37 2.80 3.55 -8.53
CA GLY A 37 2.18 2.91 -9.72
C GLY A 37 3.15 2.19 -10.67
N LEU A 38 4.46 2.43 -10.54
CA LEU A 38 5.49 1.92 -11.46
C LEU A 38 6.45 0.90 -10.83
N GLY A 39 6.54 0.87 -9.51
CA GLY A 39 7.66 0.28 -8.79
C GLY A 39 8.86 1.23 -8.70
N GLU A 40 9.76 0.97 -7.74
CA GLU A 40 10.84 1.87 -7.31
C GLU A 40 11.78 2.29 -8.44
N ASN A 41 12.37 1.32 -9.15
CA ASN A 41 13.36 1.62 -10.20
C ASN A 41 12.75 2.38 -11.36
N THR A 42 11.54 1.98 -11.78
CA THR A 42 10.86 2.59 -12.92
C THR A 42 10.33 3.98 -12.57
N GLY A 43 9.77 4.16 -11.36
CA GLY A 43 9.40 5.47 -10.83
C GLY A 43 10.60 6.42 -10.71
N ARG A 44 11.76 5.92 -10.25
CA ARG A 44 13.00 6.71 -10.12
C ARG A 44 13.54 7.18 -11.48
N VAL A 45 13.52 6.32 -12.51
CA VAL A 45 13.92 6.71 -13.87
C VAL A 45 12.97 7.76 -14.46
N LEU A 46 11.67 7.61 -14.27
CA LEU A 46 10.71 8.59 -14.77
C LEU A 46 10.83 9.94 -14.03
N ALA A 47 10.98 9.91 -12.70
CA ALA A 47 11.24 11.10 -11.90
C ALA A 47 12.47 11.86 -12.39
N TYR A 48 13.56 11.16 -12.69
CA TYR A 48 14.77 11.77 -13.26
C TYR A 48 14.51 12.53 -14.55
N LEU A 49 13.76 11.95 -15.48
CA LEU A 49 13.45 12.57 -16.78
C LEU A 49 12.49 13.76 -16.63
N LEU A 50 11.52 13.66 -15.72
CA LEU A 50 10.59 14.75 -15.41
C LEU A 50 11.30 15.93 -14.72
N CYS A 51 12.18 15.67 -13.75
CA CYS A 51 12.99 16.72 -13.12
C CYS A 51 13.88 17.42 -14.17
N ARG A 52 14.57 16.66 -15.04
CA ARG A 52 15.34 17.26 -16.15
C ARG A 52 14.50 18.16 -17.05
N SER A 53 13.26 17.76 -17.33
CA SER A 53 12.40 18.53 -18.24
C SER A 53 11.92 19.85 -17.65
N ARG A 54 11.97 20.00 -16.32
CA ARG A 54 11.60 21.24 -15.60
C ARG A 54 12.75 22.22 -15.45
N GLU A 55 13.99 21.73 -15.44
CA GLU A 55 15.19 22.54 -15.27
C GLU A 55 15.57 23.20 -16.61
N ALA A 56 15.45 24.52 -16.69
CA ALA A 56 15.67 25.27 -17.93
C ALA A 56 17.10 25.11 -18.51
N ASP A 57 18.09 24.90 -17.63
CA ASP A 57 19.50 24.78 -17.99
C ASP A 57 19.91 23.36 -18.42
N LEU A 58 19.00 22.39 -18.37
CA LEU A 58 19.26 21.00 -18.72
C LEU A 58 18.57 20.64 -20.05
N ASP A 59 19.29 19.91 -20.91
CA ASP A 59 18.69 19.25 -22.07
C ASP A 59 17.59 18.29 -21.59
N ARG A 60 16.40 18.36 -22.19
CA ARG A 60 15.27 17.50 -21.83
C ARG A 60 15.55 16.03 -22.09
N THR A 61 16.42 15.73 -23.05
CA THR A 61 16.83 14.38 -23.39
C THR A 61 17.99 13.91 -22.51
N ALA A 62 18.03 12.61 -22.20
CA ALA A 62 19.09 12.00 -21.43
C ALA A 62 19.52 10.66 -22.03
N THR A 63 20.83 10.46 -22.19
CA THR A 63 21.38 9.16 -22.61
C THR A 63 21.27 8.13 -21.50
N LEU A 64 21.35 6.83 -21.82
CA LEU A 64 21.37 5.76 -20.83
C LEU A 64 22.47 5.96 -19.78
N THR A 65 23.63 6.51 -20.21
CA THR A 65 24.74 6.85 -19.31
C THR A 65 24.32 7.90 -18.28
N ALA A 66 23.71 9.00 -18.75
CA ALA A 66 23.25 10.06 -17.86
C ALA A 66 22.16 9.56 -16.90
N ILE A 67 21.22 8.74 -17.39
CA ILE A 67 20.11 8.20 -16.58
C ILE A 67 20.63 7.27 -15.48
N HIS A 68 21.54 6.33 -15.79
CA HIS A 68 22.03 5.43 -14.74
C HIS A 68 22.86 6.16 -13.67
N ILE A 69 23.67 7.16 -14.07
CA ILE A 69 24.41 8.00 -13.10
C ILE A 69 23.43 8.84 -12.29
N GLY A 70 22.50 9.50 -12.98
CA GLY A 70 21.53 10.44 -12.42
C GLY A 70 20.55 9.80 -11.42
N THR A 71 20.22 8.53 -11.63
CA THR A 71 19.32 7.76 -10.76
C THR A 71 20.05 6.94 -9.70
N GLY A 72 21.36 6.73 -9.85
CA GLY A 72 22.14 5.80 -9.02
C GLY A 72 21.88 4.32 -9.32
N LEU A 73 21.11 4.00 -10.36
CA LEU A 73 20.79 2.63 -10.72
C LEU A 73 21.92 1.94 -11.50
N SER A 74 21.94 0.61 -11.48
CA SER A 74 22.77 -0.14 -12.41
C SER A 74 22.33 0.11 -13.85
N LYS A 75 23.27 0.06 -14.80
CA LYS A 75 22.97 0.27 -16.23
C LYS A 75 21.89 -0.68 -16.76
N ASN A 76 21.83 -1.90 -16.24
CA ASN A 76 20.80 -2.88 -16.61
C ASN A 76 19.43 -2.51 -16.00
N ALA A 77 19.36 -2.11 -14.73
CA ALA A 77 18.12 -1.68 -14.11
C ALA A 77 17.54 -0.42 -14.78
N ALA A 78 18.40 0.54 -15.14
CA ALA A 78 18.01 1.73 -15.90
C ALA A 78 17.45 1.35 -17.28
N ARG A 79 18.13 0.46 -18.02
CA ARG A 79 17.66 -0.01 -19.33
C ARG A 79 16.30 -0.71 -19.25
N THR A 80 16.15 -1.68 -18.33
CA THR A 80 14.88 -2.40 -18.13
C THR A 80 13.74 -1.44 -17.78
N SER A 81 14.03 -0.41 -16.98
CA SER A 81 13.04 0.61 -16.63
C SER A 81 12.65 1.47 -17.84
N LEU A 82 13.61 1.87 -18.67
CA LEU A 82 13.32 2.60 -19.91
C LEU A 82 12.50 1.77 -20.89
N ASP A 83 12.84 0.50 -21.09
CA ASP A 83 12.07 -0.39 -21.98
C ASP A 83 10.63 -0.55 -21.48
N ARG A 84 10.39 -0.52 -20.16
CA ARG A 84 9.03 -0.54 -19.58
C ARG A 84 8.30 0.78 -19.79
N LEU A 85 8.96 1.92 -19.54
CA LEU A 85 8.37 3.24 -19.70
C LEU A 85 8.03 3.52 -21.18
N GLU A 86 8.89 3.11 -22.10
CA GLU A 86 8.71 3.29 -23.54
C GLU A 86 7.51 2.45 -24.04
N LYS A 87 7.40 1.19 -23.59
CA LYS A 87 6.23 0.33 -23.89
C LYS A 87 4.92 0.88 -23.34
N ARG A 88 4.98 1.67 -22.27
CA ARG A 88 3.81 2.30 -21.61
C ARG A 88 3.56 3.73 -22.09
N GLY A 89 4.38 4.25 -23.01
CA GLY A 89 4.19 5.58 -23.59
C GLY A 89 4.60 6.76 -22.69
N PHE A 90 5.26 6.53 -21.55
CA PHE A 90 5.68 7.62 -20.65
C PHE A 90 6.97 8.32 -21.09
N VAL A 91 7.77 7.65 -21.92
CA VAL A 91 9.03 8.19 -22.45
C VAL A 91 9.18 7.86 -23.91
N GLU A 92 9.80 8.78 -24.64
CA GLU A 92 10.14 8.61 -26.05
C GLU A 92 11.64 8.51 -26.25
N ARG A 93 12.02 7.64 -27.20
CA ARG A 93 13.41 7.41 -27.60
C ARG A 93 13.77 8.31 -28.79
N THR A 94 14.88 9.01 -28.68
CA THR A 94 15.47 9.84 -29.74
C THR A 94 16.98 9.56 -29.86
N THR A 95 17.65 10.24 -30.80
CA THR A 95 19.11 10.16 -30.98
C THR A 95 19.74 11.53 -30.77
N VAL A 96 20.80 11.59 -29.97
CA VAL A 96 21.54 12.85 -29.74
C VAL A 96 22.64 12.96 -30.78
N GLN A 97 22.70 14.11 -31.46
CA GLN A 97 23.82 14.38 -32.36
C GLN A 97 25.10 14.57 -31.54
N THR A 98 26.14 13.80 -31.88
CA THR A 98 27.45 13.93 -31.27
C THR A 98 28.47 14.28 -32.34
N SER A 99 29.39 15.19 -32.04
CA SER A 99 30.53 15.53 -32.90
C SER A 99 31.58 14.40 -33.00
N SER A 100 31.44 13.34 -32.20
CA SER A 100 32.30 12.16 -32.23
C SER A 100 31.89 11.18 -33.34
N PRO A 101 32.85 10.59 -34.10
CA PRO A 101 32.54 9.61 -35.13
C PRO A 101 31.94 8.33 -34.52
N GLY A 102 30.79 7.90 -35.04
CA GLY A 102 30.07 6.70 -34.59
C GLY A 102 28.56 6.78 -34.79
N ARG A 103 27.84 5.70 -34.43
CA ARG A 103 26.37 5.73 -34.39
C ARG A 103 25.91 6.68 -33.28
N PRO A 104 25.05 7.67 -33.56
CA PRO A 104 24.49 8.56 -32.55
C PRO A 104 23.90 7.76 -31.37
N PRO A 105 24.21 8.12 -30.11
CA PRO A 105 23.67 7.42 -28.97
C PRO A 105 22.17 7.69 -28.83
N ASN A 106 21.43 6.66 -28.40
CA ASN A 106 20.03 6.82 -28.00
C ASN A 106 19.94 7.69 -26.73
N ALA A 107 18.92 8.53 -26.69
CA ALA A 107 18.49 9.28 -25.52
C ALA A 107 16.98 9.19 -25.34
N TRP A 108 16.51 9.55 -24.16
CA TRP A 108 15.11 9.49 -23.76
C TRP A 108 14.68 10.78 -23.10
N HIS A 109 13.40 11.12 -23.23
CA HIS A 109 12.75 12.22 -22.54
C HIS A 109 11.35 11.80 -22.11
N ALA A 110 10.81 12.47 -21.09
CA ALA A 110 9.40 12.28 -20.70
C ALA A 110 8.49 12.91 -21.76
N VAL A 111 7.38 12.25 -22.08
CA VAL A 111 6.44 12.69 -23.12
C VAL A 111 5.61 13.89 -22.63
N ASP A 112 5.13 13.81 -21.39
CA ASP A 112 4.17 14.75 -20.83
C ASP A 112 4.69 15.55 -19.63
N SER A 113 3.86 16.50 -19.19
CA SER A 113 4.11 17.24 -17.94
C SER A 113 4.10 16.31 -16.72
N LEU A 114 4.71 16.75 -15.62
CA LEU A 114 4.69 16.01 -14.35
C LEU A 114 3.27 15.72 -13.86
N ALA A 115 2.38 16.72 -13.93
CA ALA A 115 1.01 16.57 -13.43
C ALA A 115 0.21 15.54 -14.26
N THR A 116 0.31 15.62 -15.59
CA THR A 116 -0.31 14.65 -16.51
C THR A 116 0.27 13.26 -16.28
N THR A 117 1.60 13.13 -16.31
CA THR A 117 2.29 11.85 -16.14
C THR A 117 1.95 11.19 -14.80
N ALA A 118 1.90 11.95 -13.70
CA ALA A 118 1.59 11.40 -12.39
C ALA A 118 0.14 10.89 -12.29
N ARG A 119 -0.81 11.55 -12.96
CA ARG A 119 -2.19 11.10 -13.07
C ARG A 119 -2.27 9.81 -13.89
N ASP A 120 -1.68 9.80 -15.07
CA ASP A 120 -1.70 8.65 -15.98
C ASP A 120 -1.04 7.40 -15.38
N VAL A 121 0.02 7.59 -14.59
CA VAL A 121 0.66 6.50 -13.83
C VAL A 121 -0.31 5.88 -12.82
N ALA A 122 -1.05 6.71 -12.09
CA ALA A 122 -2.01 6.25 -11.09
C ALA A 122 -3.21 5.55 -11.76
N ASP A 123 -3.71 6.13 -12.84
CA ASP A 123 -4.82 5.61 -13.65
C ASP A 123 -4.47 4.26 -14.29
N GLU A 124 -3.31 4.15 -14.94
CA GLU A 124 -2.89 2.87 -15.53
C GLU A 124 -2.65 1.81 -14.45
N HIS A 125 -2.17 2.20 -13.28
CA HIS A 125 -1.97 1.28 -12.16
C HIS A 125 -3.28 0.78 -11.58
N ALA A 126 -4.29 1.64 -11.43
CA ALA A 126 -5.64 1.24 -11.04
C ALA A 126 -6.21 0.19 -12.00
N ASP A 127 -6.04 0.37 -13.32
CA ASP A 127 -6.44 -0.66 -14.29
C ASP A 127 -5.67 -1.96 -14.14
N ARG A 128 -4.37 -1.88 -13.82
CA ARG A 128 -3.55 -3.08 -13.60
C ARG A 128 -4.04 -3.86 -12.38
N LEU A 129 -4.43 -3.18 -11.31
CA LEU A 129 -5.01 -3.79 -10.10
C LEU A 129 -6.35 -4.47 -10.42
N LEU A 130 -7.25 -3.80 -11.13
CA LEU A 130 -8.52 -4.39 -11.57
C LEU A 130 -8.31 -5.59 -12.52
N ARG A 131 -7.28 -5.58 -13.37
CA ARG A 131 -6.90 -6.74 -14.18
C ARG A 131 -6.37 -7.90 -13.33
N GLN A 132 -5.70 -7.65 -12.21
CA GLN A 132 -5.29 -8.73 -11.29
C GLN A 132 -6.51 -9.34 -10.60
N ALA A 133 -7.46 -8.52 -10.15
CA ALA A 133 -8.72 -8.99 -9.56
C ALA A 133 -9.48 -9.92 -10.53
N ALA A 134 -9.54 -9.55 -11.82
CA ALA A 134 -10.20 -10.37 -12.84
C ALA A 134 -9.52 -11.73 -13.07
N ARG A 135 -8.20 -11.84 -12.83
CA ARG A 135 -7.41 -13.07 -12.99
C ARG A 135 -7.32 -13.90 -11.71
N PHE A 136 -8.01 -13.49 -10.65
CA PHE A 136 -7.87 -14.13 -9.33
C PHE A 136 -8.19 -15.64 -9.37
N ASP A 137 -9.14 -16.04 -10.21
CA ASP A 137 -9.58 -17.43 -10.38
C ASP A 137 -8.94 -18.15 -11.58
N ASP A 138 -8.03 -17.51 -12.31
CA ASP A 138 -7.32 -18.20 -13.39
C ASP A 138 -6.39 -19.25 -12.77
N ASP A 139 -6.86 -20.49 -12.68
CA ASP A 139 -6.16 -21.66 -12.13
C ASP A 139 -4.93 -22.11 -12.96
N GLY A 140 -4.35 -21.23 -13.78
CA GLY A 140 -3.13 -21.51 -14.56
C GLY A 140 -3.26 -22.64 -15.59
N THR A 141 -4.43 -23.26 -15.76
CA THR A 141 -4.68 -24.36 -16.70
C THR A 141 -5.11 -23.89 -18.09
N GLY A 142 -5.31 -22.59 -18.28
CA GLY A 142 -5.63 -21.98 -19.58
C GLY A 142 -4.40 -21.81 -20.49
N THR A 143 -4.03 -22.87 -21.22
CA THR A 143 -3.33 -22.71 -22.50
C THR A 143 -4.31 -22.13 -23.53
N GLY A 144 -4.54 -20.82 -23.44
CA GLY A 144 -5.41 -20.06 -24.33
C GLY A 144 -4.66 -18.88 -24.94
N THR A 145 -4.07 -19.09 -26.11
CA THR A 145 -3.60 -18.04 -27.01
C THR A 145 -4.80 -17.25 -27.55
N GLY A 146 -5.37 -16.39 -26.71
CA GLY A 146 -6.36 -15.40 -27.08
C GLY A 146 -5.70 -14.04 -27.28
N THR A 147 -5.07 -13.82 -28.44
CA THR A 147 -4.71 -12.47 -28.91
C THR A 147 -5.97 -11.69 -29.25
N GLY A 148 -6.62 -11.13 -28.23
CA GLY A 148 -7.63 -10.08 -28.39
C GLY A 148 -6.93 -8.73 -28.52
N THR A 149 -6.45 -8.39 -29.72
CA THR A 149 -6.07 -7.02 -30.07
C THR A 149 -7.34 -6.19 -30.25
N GLY A 150 -7.89 -5.68 -29.15
CA GLY A 150 -8.86 -4.60 -29.19
C GLY A 150 -8.13 -3.28 -29.38
N THR A 151 -8.13 -2.76 -30.61
CA THR A 151 -7.71 -1.40 -30.93
C THR A 151 -8.66 -0.40 -30.25
N PRO A 152 -8.17 0.60 -29.51
CA PRO A 152 -9.03 1.70 -29.08
C PRO A 152 -9.24 2.63 -30.28
N ILE A 153 -10.46 2.66 -30.81
CA ILE A 153 -10.91 3.66 -31.78
C ILE A 153 -11.93 4.55 -31.07
N GLY A 154 -11.74 5.86 -31.21
CA GLY A 154 -12.84 6.81 -31.24
C GLY A 154 -13.05 7.57 -29.94
N SER A 155 -12.44 8.74 -29.87
CA SER A 155 -12.93 9.90 -29.15
C SER A 155 -14.41 10.15 -29.46
N ASP A 156 -15.25 10.18 -28.42
CA ASP A 156 -16.36 11.12 -28.38
C ASP A 156 -16.36 11.81 -27.01
N GLN A 157 -16.05 13.09 -27.11
CA GLN A 157 -15.87 14.06 -26.06
C GLN A 157 -17.21 14.76 -25.91
N GLU A 158 -18.03 14.29 -24.97
CA GLU A 158 -19.14 15.04 -24.37
C GLU A 158 -19.73 14.19 -23.23
N HIS A 159 -19.04 14.14 -22.09
CA HIS A 159 -19.67 13.72 -20.84
C HIS A 159 -19.52 14.82 -19.79
N ARG A 160 -20.70 15.12 -19.23
CA ARG A 160 -20.98 16.10 -18.21
C ARG A 160 -20.00 15.99 -17.05
N THR A 161 -19.70 17.16 -16.48
CA THR A 161 -19.26 17.34 -15.09
C THR A 161 -20.27 16.71 -14.14
N GLU A 162 -20.27 15.39 -14.04
CA GLU A 162 -20.86 14.66 -12.92
C GLU A 162 -19.78 14.57 -11.85
N THR A 163 -20.08 15.11 -10.67
CA THR A 163 -19.26 15.03 -9.47
C THR A 163 -18.83 13.57 -9.26
N PRO A 164 -17.55 13.28 -8.99
CA PRO A 164 -17.13 11.90 -8.79
C PRO A 164 -17.90 11.29 -7.63
N GLN A 165 -18.65 10.23 -7.92
CA GLN A 165 -19.48 9.57 -6.94
C GLN A 165 -18.63 8.96 -5.82
N ARG A 166 -19.13 9.10 -4.59
CA ARG A 166 -18.52 8.63 -3.35
C ARG A 166 -18.37 7.10 -3.35
N VAL A 167 -17.14 6.59 -3.14
CA VAL A 167 -16.93 5.16 -2.88
C VAL A 167 -17.30 4.82 -1.44
N ARG A 168 -17.92 3.68 -1.20
CA ARG A 168 -18.33 3.22 0.13
C ARG A 168 -17.57 1.95 0.52
N VAL A 169 -16.92 2.01 1.68
CA VAL A 169 -16.01 0.96 2.15
C VAL A 169 -16.47 0.41 3.50
N ALA A 170 -16.73 -0.90 3.55
CA ALA A 170 -16.89 -1.65 4.80
C ALA A 170 -15.51 -1.90 5.42
N LEU A 171 -15.20 -1.27 6.55
CA LEU A 171 -13.94 -1.48 7.26
C LEU A 171 -14.07 -2.67 8.20
N ASN A 172 -13.07 -3.55 8.27
CA ASN A 172 -13.07 -4.69 9.21
C ASN A 172 -12.91 -4.28 10.68
N TRP A 173 -12.67 -2.99 10.95
CA TRP A 173 -12.57 -2.43 12.28
C TRP A 173 -12.80 -0.91 12.23
N HIS A 174 -12.89 -0.29 13.40
CA HIS A 174 -12.87 1.17 13.51
C HIS A 174 -11.63 1.77 12.80
N PRO A 175 -11.78 2.93 12.14
CA PRO A 175 -10.67 3.61 11.46
C PRO A 175 -9.43 3.75 12.37
N ASN A 176 -8.27 3.40 11.83
CA ASN A 176 -7.00 3.40 12.55
C ASN A 176 -5.83 3.45 11.55
N GLY A 177 -4.59 3.46 12.05
CA GLY A 177 -3.40 3.63 11.20
C GLY A 177 -3.22 2.57 10.11
N PHE A 178 -3.73 1.35 10.28
CA PHE A 178 -3.68 0.32 9.22
C PHE A 178 -4.57 0.65 8.02
N HIS A 179 -5.55 1.55 8.17
CA HIS A 179 -6.41 2.04 7.09
C HIS A 179 -5.84 3.27 6.36
N GLY A 180 -4.64 3.76 6.73
CA GLY A 180 -4.11 5.05 6.28
C GLY A 180 -4.04 5.24 4.76
N ALA A 181 -3.85 4.17 3.99
CA ALA A 181 -3.89 4.22 2.53
C ALA A 181 -5.22 4.83 2.01
N LEU A 182 -6.35 4.43 2.61
CA LEU A 182 -7.69 4.84 2.19
C LEU A 182 -7.96 6.32 2.44
N PHE A 183 -7.32 6.88 3.46
CA PHE A 183 -7.48 8.27 3.88
C PHE A 183 -6.42 9.21 3.27
N GLY A 184 -5.45 8.67 2.53
CA GLY A 184 -4.44 9.44 1.80
C GLY A 184 -5.03 10.53 0.90
N PRO A 185 -6.04 10.23 0.05
CA PRO A 185 -6.71 11.22 -0.79
C PRO A 185 -7.36 12.35 0.01
N VAL A 186 -8.03 12.01 1.12
CA VAL A 186 -8.69 12.98 1.99
C VAL A 186 -7.67 13.91 2.65
N ALA A 187 -6.56 13.34 3.14
CA ALA A 187 -5.50 14.10 3.79
C ALA A 187 -4.76 15.04 2.82
N ALA A 188 -4.46 14.55 1.60
CA ALA A 188 -3.79 15.35 0.58
C ALA A 188 -4.66 16.53 0.12
N ALA A 189 -5.96 16.31 -0.08
CA ALA A 189 -6.88 17.37 -0.48
C ALA A 189 -7.09 18.44 0.60
N ALA A 190 -7.09 18.05 1.89
CA ALA A 190 -7.18 18.98 3.00
C ALA A 190 -5.96 19.92 3.08
N ASP A 191 -4.77 19.40 2.77
CA ASP A 191 -3.54 20.19 2.75
C ASP A 191 -3.49 21.16 1.55
N GLU A 192 -3.92 20.71 0.36
CA GLU A 192 -4.00 21.58 -0.82
C GLU A 192 -4.99 22.75 -0.65
N SER A 193 -6.03 22.56 0.17
CA SER A 193 -7.04 23.58 0.47
C SER A 193 -6.61 24.56 1.57
N GLY A 194 -5.62 24.19 2.38
CA GLY A 194 -5.03 25.04 3.43
C GLY A 194 -3.70 25.61 2.95
N THR A 195 -3.72 26.80 2.34
CA THR A 195 -2.55 27.62 1.93
C THR A 195 -1.16 27.19 2.48
N GLY A 196 -0.33 26.52 1.67
CA GLY A 196 1.11 26.42 1.96
C GLY A 196 1.86 25.25 1.31
N THR A 197 2.79 25.57 0.42
CA THR A 197 3.86 24.71 -0.12
C THR A 197 4.37 23.65 0.89
N LEU A 198 4.45 22.38 0.45
CA LEU A 198 5.16 21.24 1.07
C LEU A 198 6.28 21.67 2.04
N ASN A 199 5.96 21.85 3.31
CA ASN A 199 6.92 22.04 4.39
C ASN A 199 6.75 20.89 5.40
N CYS A 200 7.19 19.71 5.00
CA CYS A 200 7.51 18.64 5.95
C CYS A 200 8.84 18.99 6.64
N THR A 201 8.80 19.85 7.65
CA THR A 201 9.94 20.08 8.53
C THR A 201 9.69 19.40 9.86
N THR A 202 10.64 18.55 10.26
CA THR A 202 10.76 17.97 11.59
C THR A 202 10.75 19.06 12.67
N GLY A 203 10.09 18.77 13.78
CA GLY A 203 9.79 19.70 14.87
C GLY A 203 10.91 20.68 15.23
N SER A 204 10.53 21.95 15.25
CA SER A 204 11.16 22.98 16.06
C SER A 204 10.03 23.64 16.85
N GLU A 205 10.10 23.53 18.17
CA GLU A 205 9.21 24.25 19.08
C GLU A 205 9.29 25.75 18.77
N SER A 206 8.13 26.40 18.65
CA SER A 206 8.00 27.86 18.59
C SER A 206 6.80 28.21 19.46
N GLU A 207 7.03 29.11 20.42
CA GLU A 207 6.08 29.54 21.43
C GLU A 207 4.81 30.17 20.81
N PRO A 208 3.65 30.13 21.50
CA PRO A 208 2.42 30.64 20.95
C PRO A 208 2.35 32.17 21.07
N GLU A 209 2.24 32.86 19.93
CA GLU A 209 1.70 34.23 19.89
C GLU A 209 0.16 34.21 19.97
N PRO A 210 -0.46 35.24 20.56
CA PRO A 210 -1.90 35.23 20.85
C PRO A 210 -2.75 35.45 19.60
N GLU A 211 -3.79 34.62 19.46
CA GLU A 211 -4.80 34.68 18.39
C GLU A 211 -5.60 35.99 18.42
N PRO A 212 -5.91 36.61 17.26
CA PRO A 212 -6.99 37.57 17.13
C PRO A 212 -8.34 36.87 16.98
N GLU A 213 -9.38 37.46 17.57
CA GLU A 213 -10.77 36.97 17.60
C GLU A 213 -11.38 36.74 16.20
N PRO A 214 -12.33 35.80 16.04
CA PRO A 214 -12.86 35.42 14.74
C PRO A 214 -13.93 36.41 14.25
N GLU A 215 -13.75 36.93 13.02
CA GLU A 215 -14.86 37.55 12.27
C GLU A 215 -15.79 36.48 11.67
N PRO A 216 -17.11 36.72 11.63
CA PRO A 216 -18.07 35.77 11.08
C PRO A 216 -18.27 36.01 9.57
N GLY A 217 -18.03 34.99 8.75
CA GLY A 217 -18.59 34.97 7.40
C GLY A 217 -17.82 34.15 6.38
N LEU A 218 -18.56 33.26 5.73
CA LEU A 218 -18.24 32.45 4.55
C LEU A 218 -17.47 31.16 4.85
N GLU A 219 -18.24 30.11 5.14
CA GLU A 219 -17.79 28.73 4.91
C GLU A 219 -17.43 28.57 3.43
N PRO A 220 -16.19 28.21 3.07
CA PRO A 220 -15.92 27.71 1.74
C PRO A 220 -16.42 26.26 1.68
N GLU A 221 -17.58 26.07 1.03
CA GLU A 221 -17.97 24.79 0.46
C GLU A 221 -16.90 24.37 -0.57
N THR A 222 -15.87 23.68 -0.09
CA THR A 222 -14.98 22.89 -0.92
C THR A 222 -14.92 21.50 -0.32
N GLU A 223 -16.03 20.77 -0.48
CA GLU A 223 -15.99 19.31 -0.35
C GLU A 223 -15.09 18.78 -1.47
N SER A 224 -13.93 18.24 -1.09
CA SER A 224 -13.03 17.55 -2.02
C SER A 224 -13.78 16.47 -2.80
N GLU A 225 -13.64 16.51 -4.14
CA GLU A 225 -14.36 15.74 -5.16
C GLU A 225 -14.18 14.20 -5.11
N LEU A 226 -13.47 13.63 -4.13
CA LEU A 226 -13.42 12.18 -3.90
C LEU A 226 -14.06 11.86 -2.54
N GLY A 227 -15.37 11.62 -2.56
CA GLY A 227 -16.09 11.19 -1.36
C GLY A 227 -15.60 9.80 -0.93
N LEU A 228 -14.95 9.70 0.23
CA LEU A 228 -14.82 8.42 0.95
C LEU A 228 -16.00 8.30 1.93
N GLY A 229 -16.85 7.29 1.70
CA GLY A 229 -17.80 6.76 2.68
C GLY A 229 -17.25 5.50 3.32
N PHE A 230 -17.50 5.33 4.61
CA PHE A 230 -17.16 4.09 5.30
C PHE A 230 -18.13 3.81 6.43
N HIS A 231 -18.17 2.54 6.84
CA HIS A 231 -18.75 2.09 8.09
C HIS A 231 -17.85 1.00 8.69
N ALA A 232 -17.79 0.92 10.01
CA ALA A 232 -16.99 -0.08 10.71
C ALA A 232 -17.81 -1.36 10.93
N CYS A 233 -17.19 -2.50 10.68
CA CYS A 233 -17.74 -3.83 10.93
C CYS A 233 -16.99 -4.52 12.06
N ALA A 234 -17.64 -5.50 12.69
CA ALA A 234 -17.04 -6.36 13.70
C ALA A 234 -16.19 -7.47 13.04
N GLY A 235 -15.10 -7.09 12.37
CA GLY A 235 -14.15 -8.01 11.76
C GLY A 235 -14.28 -8.17 10.24
N SER A 236 -13.31 -8.90 9.68
CA SER A 236 -13.14 -9.07 8.23
C SER A 236 -14.31 -9.81 7.57
N SER A 237 -14.84 -10.87 8.19
CA SER A 237 -15.98 -11.62 7.65
C SER A 237 -17.24 -10.76 7.54
N ALA A 238 -17.52 -9.96 8.56
CA ALA A 238 -18.65 -9.03 8.53
C ALA A 238 -18.49 -7.98 7.42
N ALA A 239 -17.29 -7.42 7.24
CA ALA A 239 -17.02 -6.47 6.16
C ALA A 239 -17.21 -7.10 4.76
N VAL A 240 -16.72 -8.33 4.57
CA VAL A 240 -16.91 -9.09 3.32
C VAL A 240 -18.39 -9.42 3.10
N GLN A 241 -19.13 -9.73 4.16
CA GLN A 241 -20.56 -9.94 4.05
C GLN A 241 -21.28 -8.66 3.61
N THR A 242 -20.94 -7.50 4.16
CA THR A 242 -21.57 -6.24 3.77
C THR A 242 -21.40 -5.93 2.29
N VAL A 243 -20.20 -6.10 1.71
CA VAL A 243 -19.99 -5.85 0.26
C VAL A 243 -20.76 -6.83 -0.65
N VAL A 244 -21.22 -7.96 -0.11
CA VAL A 244 -22.06 -8.92 -0.85
C VAL A 244 -23.55 -8.62 -0.67
N ASP A 245 -23.95 -8.24 0.53
CA ASP A 245 -25.37 -8.10 0.90
C ASP A 245 -25.92 -6.67 0.71
N ASP A 246 -25.06 -5.65 0.66
CA ASP A 246 -25.41 -4.24 0.49
C ASP A 246 -24.93 -3.70 -0.86
N GLU A 247 -25.87 -3.45 -1.78
CA GLU A 247 -25.62 -2.90 -3.11
C GLU A 247 -25.00 -1.49 -3.07
N GLU A 248 -25.14 -0.75 -1.96
CA GLU A 248 -24.50 0.57 -1.81
C GLU A 248 -23.04 0.49 -1.39
N THR A 249 -22.52 -0.68 -1.01
CA THR A 249 -21.14 -0.86 -0.55
C THR A 249 -20.27 -1.40 -1.67
N ASP A 250 -19.31 -0.60 -2.14
CA ASP A 250 -18.46 -0.98 -3.28
C ASP A 250 -17.29 -1.90 -2.87
N LEU A 251 -16.74 -1.70 -1.65
CA LEU A 251 -15.51 -2.35 -1.20
C LEU A 251 -15.58 -2.78 0.27
N ALA A 252 -14.81 -3.81 0.62
CA ALA A 252 -14.53 -4.21 1.98
C ALA A 252 -13.01 -4.23 2.25
N VAL A 253 -12.61 -3.96 3.49
CA VAL A 253 -11.27 -4.28 3.98
C VAL A 253 -11.34 -5.64 4.67
N ALA A 254 -10.49 -6.58 4.29
CA ALA A 254 -10.46 -7.90 4.92
C ALA A 254 -9.06 -8.50 4.95
N GLY A 255 -8.78 -9.30 5.98
CA GLY A 255 -7.55 -10.08 6.06
C GLY A 255 -7.47 -11.18 4.98
N ALA A 256 -6.26 -11.53 4.57
CA ALA A 256 -6.03 -12.42 3.44
C ALA A 256 -6.56 -13.85 3.68
N ALA A 257 -6.40 -14.39 4.89
CA ALA A 257 -6.96 -15.71 5.20
C ALA A 257 -8.49 -15.67 5.20
N THR A 258 -9.07 -14.60 5.76
CA THR A 258 -10.52 -14.38 5.78
C THR A 258 -11.09 -14.36 4.36
N VAL A 259 -10.48 -13.64 3.41
CA VAL A 259 -10.93 -13.60 2.00
C VAL A 259 -11.04 -15.01 1.42
N LEU A 260 -10.05 -15.86 1.66
CA LEU A 260 -10.05 -17.23 1.14
C LEU A 260 -11.10 -18.10 1.84
N CYS A 261 -11.33 -17.93 3.14
CA CYS A 261 -12.39 -18.61 3.88
C CYS A 261 -13.78 -18.22 3.38
N GLU A 262 -14.06 -16.93 3.17
CA GLU A 262 -15.35 -16.46 2.66
C GLU A 262 -15.63 -16.97 1.24
N ARG A 263 -14.60 -17.03 0.38
CA ARG A 263 -14.72 -17.67 -0.94
C ARG A 263 -14.95 -19.18 -0.85
N ALA A 264 -14.37 -19.84 0.14
CA ALA A 264 -14.61 -21.26 0.39
C ALA A 264 -16.06 -21.50 0.85
N ALA A 265 -16.64 -20.55 1.59
CA ALA A 265 -18.04 -20.52 2.00
C ALA A 265 -19.01 -20.13 0.87
N GLY A 266 -18.52 -19.89 -0.36
CA GLY A 266 -19.35 -19.64 -1.54
C GLY A 266 -19.61 -18.17 -1.85
N ARG A 267 -19.01 -17.22 -1.11
CA ARG A 267 -19.12 -15.79 -1.44
C ARG A 267 -18.25 -15.45 -2.64
N ASP A 268 -18.83 -14.83 -3.66
CA ASP A 268 -18.09 -14.46 -4.87
C ASP A 268 -17.43 -13.08 -4.76
N VAL A 269 -16.38 -13.03 -3.95
CA VAL A 269 -15.60 -11.81 -3.68
C VAL A 269 -14.15 -11.96 -4.15
N VAL A 270 -13.53 -10.89 -4.62
CA VAL A 270 -12.14 -10.91 -5.10
C VAL A 270 -11.32 -9.75 -4.52
N PRO A 271 -10.04 -9.96 -4.19
CA PRO A 271 -9.16 -8.87 -3.80
C PRO A 271 -8.81 -8.00 -5.00
N VAL A 272 -8.91 -6.69 -4.83
CA VAL A 272 -8.56 -5.67 -5.85
C VAL A 272 -7.22 -5.01 -5.58
N ALA A 273 -6.82 -4.89 -4.31
CA ALA A 273 -5.53 -4.34 -3.91
C ALA A 273 -5.16 -4.84 -2.51
N VAL A 274 -3.88 -5.14 -2.26
CA VAL A 274 -3.38 -5.46 -0.92
C VAL A 274 -2.90 -4.18 -0.23
N LEU A 275 -3.51 -3.80 0.89
CA LEU A 275 -3.15 -2.60 1.65
C LEU A 275 -1.76 -2.73 2.26
N LEU A 276 -1.45 -3.90 2.81
CA LEU A 276 -0.16 -4.23 3.40
C LEU A 276 0.34 -5.54 2.80
N PRO A 277 1.43 -5.55 2.02
CA PRO A 277 1.97 -6.78 1.41
C PRO A 277 2.53 -7.79 2.42
N ARG A 278 2.65 -7.42 3.70
CA ARG A 278 3.01 -8.32 4.79
C ARG A 278 1.97 -8.22 5.90
N SER A 279 1.57 -9.36 6.45
CA SER A 279 0.59 -9.40 7.54
C SER A 279 1.13 -8.75 8.82
N PRO A 280 0.36 -7.85 9.47
CA PRO A 280 0.70 -7.29 10.78
C PRO A 280 0.36 -8.24 11.95
N VAL A 281 -0.15 -9.45 11.65
CA VAL A 281 -0.50 -10.44 12.67
C VAL A 281 0.76 -11.00 13.32
N VAL A 282 0.72 -11.10 14.64
CA VAL A 282 1.81 -11.59 15.47
C VAL A 282 1.30 -12.54 16.55
N LEU A 283 2.18 -13.43 17.00
CA LEU A 283 2.07 -14.06 18.32
C LEU A 283 2.89 -13.21 19.29
N HIS A 284 2.34 -12.89 20.45
CA HIS A 284 3.09 -12.17 21.47
C HIS A 284 2.74 -12.62 22.89
N THR A 285 3.70 -12.39 23.79
CA THR A 285 3.60 -12.65 25.23
C THR A 285 4.41 -11.60 25.98
N THR A 286 4.33 -11.61 27.30
CA THR A 286 5.25 -10.83 28.15
C THR A 286 6.39 -11.73 28.63
N ARG A 287 7.60 -11.17 28.71
CA ARG A 287 8.81 -11.85 29.19
C ARG A 287 8.60 -12.48 30.58
N ALA A 288 7.76 -11.85 31.40
CA ALA A 288 7.43 -12.32 32.74
C ALA A 288 6.73 -13.70 32.74
N VAL A 289 5.94 -14.01 31.70
CA VAL A 289 5.22 -15.28 31.60
C VAL A 289 6.16 -16.46 31.30
N PHE A 290 7.13 -16.25 30.40
CA PHE A 290 8.06 -17.30 29.99
C PHE A 290 9.32 -17.37 30.87
N GLY A 291 9.71 -16.27 31.50
CA GLY A 291 10.96 -16.15 32.27
C GLY A 291 12.22 -16.05 31.39
N GLU A 292 12.08 -16.18 30.07
CA GLU A 292 13.12 -16.15 29.06
C GLU A 292 12.55 -15.50 27.77
N PRO A 293 13.40 -15.02 26.83
CA PRO A 293 12.90 -14.51 25.54
C PRO A 293 12.03 -15.53 24.80
N PHE A 294 10.86 -15.11 24.33
CA PHE A 294 10.02 -15.88 23.40
C PHE A 294 10.45 -15.62 21.94
N GLU A 295 11.28 -16.52 21.41
CA GLU A 295 11.91 -16.40 20.08
C GLU A 295 11.50 -17.53 19.12
N ARG A 296 10.95 -18.63 19.65
CA ARG A 296 10.64 -19.82 18.86
C ARG A 296 9.27 -20.39 19.22
N LEU A 297 8.52 -20.79 18.19
CA LEU A 297 7.20 -21.41 18.35
C LEU A 297 7.21 -22.66 19.23
N ASP A 298 8.32 -23.41 19.23
CA ASP A 298 8.52 -24.58 20.08
C ASP A 298 8.32 -24.30 21.58
N GLN A 299 8.52 -23.06 22.04
CA GLN A 299 8.31 -22.67 23.43
C GLN A 299 6.83 -22.70 23.84
N LEU A 300 5.89 -22.73 22.88
CA LEU A 300 4.45 -22.85 23.13
C LEU A 300 4.02 -24.27 23.52
N ARG A 301 4.87 -25.29 23.38
CA ARG A 301 4.47 -26.66 23.75
C ARG A 301 4.08 -26.74 25.23
N GLY A 302 2.88 -27.24 25.50
CA GLY A 302 2.26 -27.33 26.82
C GLY A 302 1.76 -26.00 27.38
N ARG A 303 1.70 -24.93 26.58
CA ARG A 303 1.23 -23.60 26.97
C ARG A 303 -0.18 -23.33 26.48
N ARG A 304 -0.83 -22.37 27.12
CA ARG A 304 -2.13 -21.83 26.73
C ARG A 304 -1.96 -20.68 25.76
N LEU A 305 -2.52 -20.80 24.56
CA LEU A 305 -2.51 -19.76 23.54
C LEU A 305 -3.93 -19.22 23.34
N GLY A 306 -4.15 -17.96 23.69
CA GLY A 306 -5.42 -17.27 23.46
C GLY A 306 -5.57 -16.81 22.01
N MET A 307 -6.68 -17.17 21.37
CA MET A 307 -6.94 -16.85 19.97
C MET A 307 -8.42 -16.57 19.70
N PRO A 308 -8.76 -15.56 18.89
CA PRO A 308 -10.11 -15.38 18.40
C PRO A 308 -10.55 -16.43 17.39
N PRO A 309 -11.74 -17.04 17.57
CA PRO A 309 -12.25 -18.01 16.61
C PRO A 309 -12.62 -17.31 15.30
N ALA A 310 -12.29 -17.97 14.18
CA ALA A 310 -12.64 -17.54 12.83
C ALA A 310 -12.26 -16.10 12.42
N SER A 311 -11.41 -15.41 13.19
CA SER A 311 -10.86 -14.11 12.81
C SER A 311 -9.54 -14.26 12.07
N GLU A 312 -9.09 -13.21 11.38
CA GLU A 312 -7.79 -13.23 10.68
C GLU A 312 -6.62 -13.64 11.59
N THR A 313 -6.55 -13.10 12.81
CA THR A 313 -5.47 -13.40 13.76
C THR A 313 -5.55 -14.86 14.23
N GLY A 314 -6.75 -15.37 14.43
CA GLY A 314 -7.01 -16.79 14.75
C GLY A 314 -6.63 -17.73 13.62
N LEU A 315 -7.10 -17.47 12.40
CA LEU A 315 -6.84 -18.29 11.21
C LEU A 315 -5.33 -18.41 10.94
N LEU A 316 -4.61 -17.29 11.01
CA LEU A 316 -3.15 -17.29 10.80
C LEU A 316 -2.38 -17.91 11.96
N GLY A 317 -2.84 -17.76 13.21
CA GLY A 317 -2.25 -18.48 14.33
C GLY A 317 -2.39 -19.99 14.19
N GLN A 318 -3.56 -20.47 13.75
CA GLN A 318 -3.81 -21.90 13.54
C GLN A 318 -2.94 -22.45 12.42
N LEU A 319 -2.79 -21.68 11.33
CA LEU A 319 -1.87 -22.02 10.25
C LEU A 319 -0.43 -22.15 10.78
N LEU A 320 0.02 -21.20 11.60
CA LEU A 320 1.39 -21.19 12.12
C LEU A 320 1.68 -22.39 13.05
N LEU A 321 0.76 -22.70 13.95
CA LEU A 321 0.85 -23.90 14.81
C LEU A 321 0.89 -25.19 14.00
N SER A 322 0.09 -25.26 12.92
CA SER A 322 0.01 -26.42 12.03
C SER A 322 1.31 -26.59 11.23
N GLN A 323 1.85 -25.52 10.66
CA GLN A 323 3.11 -25.55 9.91
C GLN A 323 4.32 -25.90 10.79
N ALA A 324 4.29 -25.48 12.07
CA ALA A 324 5.31 -25.85 13.04
C ALA A 324 5.14 -27.28 13.61
N GLY A 325 4.04 -27.97 13.29
CA GLY A 325 3.77 -29.32 13.80
C GLY A 325 3.56 -29.37 15.32
N ILE A 326 3.08 -28.28 15.93
CA ILE A 326 2.88 -28.18 17.38
C ILE A 326 1.43 -27.99 17.78
N ARG A 327 0.49 -27.91 16.82
CA ARG A 327 -0.94 -27.67 17.09
C ARG A 327 -1.50 -28.55 18.21
N ASP A 328 -1.24 -29.84 18.17
CA ASP A 328 -1.77 -30.81 19.16
C ASP A 328 -1.08 -30.75 20.53
N THR A 329 -0.04 -29.93 20.65
CA THR A 329 0.74 -29.77 21.89
C THR A 329 0.53 -28.41 22.55
N VAL A 330 -0.29 -27.53 21.97
CA VAL A 330 -0.64 -26.21 22.50
C VAL A 330 -2.10 -26.24 22.92
N ASP A 331 -2.41 -25.74 24.12
CA ASP A 331 -3.78 -25.58 24.58
C ASP A 331 -4.37 -24.28 24.02
N VAL A 332 -5.19 -24.38 22.96
CA VAL A 332 -5.78 -23.20 22.32
C VAL A 332 -7.03 -22.80 23.09
N VAL A 333 -7.02 -21.59 23.63
CA VAL A 333 -8.15 -20.99 24.33
C VAL A 333 -8.84 -20.00 23.39
N GLU A 334 -10.11 -20.27 23.06
CA GLU A 334 -10.91 -19.36 22.23
C GLU A 334 -11.32 -18.12 23.03
N LEU A 335 -10.95 -16.94 22.54
CA LEU A 335 -11.19 -15.65 23.19
C LEU A 335 -11.75 -14.66 22.18
N ALA A 336 -12.86 -13.97 22.48
CA ALA A 336 -13.48 -13.04 21.54
C ALA A 336 -13.28 -11.58 21.98
N GLY A 337 -12.12 -11.01 21.68
CA GLY A 337 -11.80 -9.60 22.00
C GLY A 337 -11.26 -9.36 23.42
N GLU A 338 -11.06 -10.43 24.20
CA GLU A 338 -10.54 -10.39 25.57
C GLU A 338 -9.08 -10.88 25.66
N GLU A 339 -8.41 -11.11 24.53
CA GLU A 339 -7.10 -11.75 24.44
C GLU A 339 -6.05 -11.06 25.32
N ARG A 340 -5.98 -9.73 25.24
CA ARG A 340 -5.04 -8.94 26.04
C ARG A 340 -5.31 -9.05 27.54
N THR A 341 -6.59 -9.00 27.94
CA THR A 341 -6.98 -9.11 29.34
C THR A 341 -6.68 -10.51 29.88
N ALA A 342 -6.89 -11.55 29.08
CA ALA A 342 -6.51 -12.92 29.41
C ALA A 342 -4.99 -13.08 29.57
N LEU A 343 -4.19 -12.42 28.73
CA LEU A 343 -2.73 -12.42 28.86
C LEU A 343 -2.28 -11.69 30.14
N GLU A 344 -2.84 -10.51 30.41
CA GLU A 344 -2.49 -9.68 31.58
C GLU A 344 -2.89 -10.34 32.91
N SER A 345 -3.98 -11.12 32.93
CA SER A 345 -4.45 -11.88 34.10
C SER A 345 -3.76 -13.23 34.28
N GLY A 346 -3.04 -13.73 33.26
CA GLY A 346 -2.40 -15.04 33.27
C GLY A 346 -3.35 -16.20 32.96
N ASP A 347 -4.53 -15.92 32.42
CA ASP A 347 -5.47 -16.94 31.93
C ASP A 347 -4.96 -17.64 30.66
N VAL A 348 -4.08 -16.98 29.91
CA VAL A 348 -3.31 -17.54 28.80
C VAL A 348 -1.84 -17.13 28.90
N ASP A 349 -0.97 -17.92 28.29
CA ASP A 349 0.48 -17.70 28.36
C ASP A 349 0.99 -16.88 27.15
N ALA A 350 0.29 -16.93 26.02
CA ALA A 350 0.54 -16.12 24.84
C ALA A 350 -0.77 -15.84 24.11
N ILE A 351 -0.78 -14.86 23.20
CA ILE A 351 -1.95 -14.57 22.36
C ILE A 351 -1.57 -14.28 20.90
N THR A 352 -2.51 -14.50 19.99
CA THR A 352 -2.47 -13.88 18.66
C THR A 352 -3.05 -12.47 18.71
N GLY A 353 -2.43 -11.53 18.00
CA GLY A 353 -2.94 -10.16 17.87
C GLY A 353 -2.31 -9.45 16.68
N VAL A 354 -2.39 -8.12 16.66
CA VAL A 354 -1.68 -7.29 15.69
C VAL A 354 -0.48 -6.60 16.35
N ALA A 355 0.57 -6.33 15.57
CA ALA A 355 1.83 -5.77 16.09
C ALA A 355 1.64 -4.46 16.89
N ALA A 356 0.63 -3.66 16.55
CA ALA A 356 0.33 -2.42 17.28
C ALA A 356 -0.09 -2.65 18.75
N ASP A 357 -0.67 -3.81 19.07
CA ASP A 357 -1.07 -4.17 20.43
C ASP A 357 0.15 -4.56 21.28
N ALA A 358 1.11 -5.29 20.71
CA ALA A 358 2.38 -5.59 21.36
C ALA A 358 3.14 -4.30 21.71
N SER A 359 3.27 -3.37 20.76
CA SER A 359 3.88 -2.05 21.02
C SER A 359 3.11 -1.20 22.03
N ARG A 360 1.83 -1.50 22.29
CA ARG A 360 1.05 -0.83 23.35
C ARG A 360 1.39 -1.40 24.73
N LEU A 361 1.53 -2.71 24.85
CA LEU A 361 1.96 -3.37 26.08
C LEU A 361 3.36 -2.91 26.50
N GLU A 362 4.30 -2.77 25.55
CA GLU A 362 5.65 -2.24 25.85
C GLU A 362 5.61 -0.83 26.44
N ARG A 363 4.76 0.04 25.88
CA ARG A 363 4.58 1.41 26.39
C ARG A 363 3.93 1.45 27.77
N ASN A 364 3.24 0.41 28.18
CA ASN A 364 2.70 0.26 29.52
C ASN A 364 3.73 -0.33 30.50
N GLY A 365 5.00 -0.48 30.09
CA GLY A 365 6.11 -0.92 30.94
C GLY A 365 6.36 -2.43 30.93
N ALA A 366 5.64 -3.20 30.13
CA ALA A 366 5.92 -4.63 29.99
C ALA A 366 7.10 -4.87 29.04
N THR A 367 7.90 -5.90 29.30
CA THR A 367 8.81 -6.44 28.27
C THR A 367 8.01 -7.44 27.43
N VAL A 368 7.82 -7.15 26.15
CA VAL A 368 6.99 -7.96 25.24
C VAL A 368 7.88 -8.66 24.25
N ASP A 369 7.61 -9.94 24.02
CA ASP A 369 8.29 -10.73 23.00
C ASP A 369 7.30 -11.07 21.88
N VAL A 370 7.75 -10.95 20.64
CA VAL A 370 6.89 -10.99 19.45
C VAL A 370 7.48 -11.95 18.41
N ILE A 371 6.65 -12.87 17.91
CA ILE A 371 6.93 -13.66 16.71
C ILE A 371 6.01 -13.17 15.58
N SER A 372 6.62 -12.60 14.55
CA SER A 372 5.91 -12.12 13.36
C SER A 372 5.49 -13.28 12.46
N ILE A 373 4.20 -13.39 12.13
CA ILE A 373 3.73 -14.41 11.20
C ILE A 373 4.33 -14.19 9.82
N ALA A 374 4.41 -12.93 9.37
CA ALA A 374 4.92 -12.58 8.05
C ALA A 374 6.43 -12.87 7.85
N GLU A 375 7.17 -13.14 8.92
CA GLU A 375 8.58 -13.59 8.85
C GLU A 375 8.70 -15.12 8.78
N GLN A 376 7.74 -15.84 9.35
CA GLN A 376 7.69 -17.30 9.30
C GLN A 376 7.04 -17.80 8.00
N TYR A 377 6.04 -17.06 7.49
CA TYR A 377 5.31 -17.41 6.30
C TYR A 377 4.89 -16.14 5.54
N PRO A 378 5.21 -15.99 4.24
CA PRO A 378 4.88 -14.79 3.48
C PRO A 378 3.38 -14.71 3.22
N VAL A 379 2.67 -13.98 4.08
CA VAL A 379 1.21 -13.75 4.00
C VAL A 379 0.95 -12.27 3.80
N TYR A 380 0.01 -11.96 2.91
CA TYR A 380 -0.52 -10.61 2.77
C TYR A 380 -1.24 -10.16 4.05
N GLY A 381 -1.16 -8.87 4.36
CA GLY A 381 -2.03 -8.25 5.34
C GLY A 381 -3.42 -7.99 4.78
N PRO A 382 -4.13 -6.98 5.32
CA PRO A 382 -5.44 -6.58 4.82
C PRO A 382 -5.42 -6.22 3.34
N ALA A 383 -6.50 -6.57 2.64
CA ALA A 383 -6.76 -6.25 1.25
C ALA A 383 -8.09 -5.49 1.10
N LEU A 384 -8.18 -4.67 0.06
CA LEU A 384 -9.45 -4.22 -0.50
C LEU A 384 -10.06 -5.34 -1.32
N VAL A 385 -11.34 -5.58 -1.08
CA VAL A 385 -12.11 -6.70 -1.63
C VAL A 385 -13.39 -6.13 -2.24
N ALA A 386 -13.77 -6.61 -3.42
CA ALA A 386 -15.02 -6.27 -4.08
C ALA A 386 -15.84 -7.55 -4.34
N SER A 387 -17.15 -7.42 -4.48
CA SER A 387 -17.96 -8.49 -5.09
C SER A 387 -17.66 -8.58 -6.58
N ARG A 388 -17.74 -9.79 -7.17
CA ARG A 388 -17.55 -9.94 -8.62
C ARG A 388 -18.62 -9.18 -9.39
N GLU A 389 -19.85 -9.22 -8.90
CA GLU A 389 -20.98 -8.47 -9.46
C GLU A 389 -20.68 -6.97 -9.54
N GLY A 390 -20.20 -6.36 -8.45
CA GLY A 390 -19.81 -4.95 -8.43
C GLY A 390 -18.66 -4.62 -9.40
N LEU A 391 -17.75 -5.57 -9.68
CA LEU A 391 -16.69 -5.37 -10.69
C LEU A 391 -17.17 -5.53 -12.14
N THR A 392 -18.34 -6.16 -12.35
CA THR A 392 -18.98 -6.25 -13.67
C THR A 392 -19.89 -5.07 -13.97
N ASP A 393 -20.44 -4.43 -12.94
CA ASP A 393 -21.19 -3.18 -13.09
C ASP A 393 -20.25 -2.03 -13.52
N PRO A 394 -20.49 -1.38 -14.68
CA PRO A 394 -19.60 -0.34 -15.19
C PRO A 394 -19.45 0.88 -14.27
N GLU A 395 -20.51 1.28 -13.56
CA GLU A 395 -20.52 2.46 -12.71
C GLU A 395 -19.71 2.23 -11.43
N THR A 396 -19.99 1.12 -10.75
CA THR A 396 -19.25 0.64 -9.58
C THR A 396 -17.78 0.41 -9.90
N ARG A 397 -17.50 -0.25 -11.03
CA ARG A 397 -16.13 -0.44 -11.52
C ARG A 397 -15.42 0.89 -11.76
N ALA A 398 -16.09 1.89 -12.34
CA ALA A 398 -15.51 3.21 -12.56
C ALA A 398 -15.22 3.94 -11.23
N ARG A 399 -16.13 3.87 -10.24
CA ARG A 399 -15.89 4.39 -8.88
C ARG A 399 -14.69 3.74 -8.21
N ILE A 400 -14.61 2.40 -8.23
CA ILE A 400 -13.49 1.64 -7.65
C ILE A 400 -12.17 2.02 -8.36
N ARG A 401 -12.17 2.10 -9.70
CA ARG A 401 -11.00 2.53 -10.47
C ARG A 401 -10.51 3.92 -10.05
N ALA A 402 -11.41 4.89 -9.98
CA ALA A 402 -11.09 6.27 -9.60
C ALA A 402 -10.53 6.32 -8.16
N PHE A 403 -11.12 5.56 -7.24
CA PHE A 403 -10.63 5.46 -5.87
C PHE A 403 -9.23 4.85 -5.80
N LEU A 404 -8.97 3.74 -6.50
CA LEU A 404 -7.65 3.09 -6.55
C LEU A 404 -6.59 4.03 -7.15
N ALA A 405 -6.95 4.81 -8.18
CA ALA A 405 -6.07 5.81 -8.75
C ALA A 405 -5.74 6.91 -7.73
N ALA A 406 -6.73 7.43 -7.01
CA ALA A 406 -6.52 8.42 -5.96
C ALA A 406 -5.63 7.92 -4.82
N VAL A 407 -5.87 6.70 -4.34
CA VAL A 407 -5.02 6.08 -3.29
C VAL A 407 -3.59 5.89 -3.80
N THR A 408 -3.42 5.43 -5.05
CA THR A 408 -2.09 5.25 -5.65
C THR A 408 -1.37 6.59 -5.77
N ALA A 409 -2.05 7.63 -6.25
CA ALA A 409 -1.48 8.98 -6.42
C ALA A 409 -1.02 9.60 -5.09
N THR A 410 -1.63 9.19 -3.98
CA THR A 410 -1.39 9.75 -2.64
C THR A 410 -0.62 8.80 -1.72
N TRP A 411 -0.25 7.60 -2.19
CA TRP A 411 0.52 6.66 -1.38
C TRP A 411 1.88 7.19 -0.92
N GLY A 412 2.52 8.02 -1.74
CA GLY A 412 3.74 8.73 -1.32
C GLY A 412 3.48 9.74 -0.20
N TRP A 413 2.34 10.43 -0.25
CA TRP A 413 1.90 11.34 0.81
C TRP A 413 1.69 10.59 2.13
N VAL A 414 1.04 9.42 2.09
CA VAL A 414 0.79 8.60 3.28
C VAL A 414 2.09 8.22 4.00
N GLN A 415 3.15 7.93 3.26
CA GLN A 415 4.46 7.57 3.82
C GLN A 415 5.22 8.77 4.40
N HIS A 416 5.13 9.93 3.76
CA HIS A 416 5.92 11.13 4.15
C HIS A 416 5.17 12.05 5.13
N CYS A 417 3.84 12.00 5.16
CA CYS A 417 2.97 12.84 5.97
C CYS A 417 1.98 12.03 6.84
N PRO A 418 2.42 11.02 7.62
CA PRO A 418 1.51 10.15 8.38
C PRO A 418 0.65 10.92 9.41
N SER A 419 1.13 12.05 9.93
CA SER A 419 0.40 12.86 10.90
C SER A 419 -0.79 13.60 10.28
N SER A 420 -0.67 14.06 9.03
CA SER A 420 -1.78 14.63 8.27
C SER A 420 -2.84 13.57 7.98
N VAL A 421 -2.42 12.34 7.64
CA VAL A 421 -3.34 11.20 7.46
C VAL A 421 -4.03 10.82 8.77
N ALA A 422 -3.30 10.78 9.88
CA ALA A 422 -3.87 10.49 11.19
C ALA A 422 -4.91 11.53 11.61
N THR A 423 -4.67 12.80 11.30
CA THR A 423 -5.63 13.89 11.49
C THR A 423 -6.88 13.68 10.63
N ALA A 424 -6.72 13.38 9.34
CA ALA A 424 -7.84 13.10 8.44
C ALA A 424 -8.69 11.91 8.92
N ILE A 425 -8.08 10.84 9.41
CA ILE A 425 -8.78 9.70 10.00
C ILE A 425 -9.56 10.13 11.24
N ALA A 426 -8.92 10.78 12.20
CA ALA A 426 -9.56 11.19 13.45
C ALA A 426 -10.75 12.13 13.19
N ASP A 427 -10.57 13.14 12.35
CA ASP A 427 -11.59 14.12 12.05
C ASP A 427 -12.79 13.50 11.34
N ARG A 428 -12.53 12.58 10.39
CA ARG A 428 -13.61 11.90 9.68
C ARG A 428 -14.36 10.94 10.59
N THR A 429 -13.67 10.21 11.47
CA THR A 429 -14.31 9.34 12.46
C THR A 429 -15.19 10.14 13.42
N MET A 430 -14.69 11.27 13.94
CA MET A 430 -15.48 12.15 14.81
C MET A 430 -16.76 12.65 14.14
N ARG A 431 -16.74 12.96 12.84
CA ARG A 431 -17.92 13.40 12.09
C ARG A 431 -18.95 12.30 11.84
N VAL A 432 -18.53 11.03 11.74
CA VAL A 432 -19.40 9.90 11.35
C VAL A 432 -19.89 9.09 12.55
N GLY A 433 -19.01 8.77 13.51
CA GLY A 433 -19.28 7.86 14.63
C GLY A 433 -19.24 8.50 16.03
N GLY A 434 -18.93 9.80 16.13
CA GLY A 434 -18.79 10.49 17.41
C GLY A 434 -17.45 10.23 18.12
N ALA A 435 -17.29 10.81 19.33
CA ALA A 435 -16.00 10.82 20.05
C ALA A 435 -15.59 9.46 20.61
N ASP A 436 -16.55 8.59 20.98
CA ASP A 436 -16.29 7.32 21.65
C ASP A 436 -15.64 6.26 20.73
N GLU A 437 -15.84 6.39 19.42
CA GLU A 437 -15.24 5.51 18.40
C GLU A 437 -13.89 6.01 17.90
N ALA A 438 -13.54 7.27 18.18
CA ALA A 438 -12.34 7.90 17.67
C ALA A 438 -11.11 7.52 18.50
N GLN A 439 -10.16 6.82 17.86
CA GLN A 439 -8.81 6.70 18.43
C GLN A 439 -8.12 8.08 18.45
N SER A 440 -7.26 8.31 19.44
CA SER A 440 -6.46 9.54 19.46
C SER A 440 -5.57 9.64 18.21
N ARG A 441 -5.37 10.87 17.71
CA ARG A 441 -4.50 11.15 16.55
C ARG A 441 -3.11 10.53 16.73
N ASP A 442 -2.51 10.67 17.91
CA ASP A 442 -1.20 10.09 18.23
C ASP A 442 -1.17 8.55 18.18
N ARG A 443 -2.29 7.90 18.49
CA ARG A 443 -2.40 6.44 18.36
C ARG A 443 -2.46 6.06 16.89
N ILE A 444 -3.28 6.76 16.11
CA ILE A 444 -3.43 6.52 14.67
C ILE A 444 -2.09 6.75 13.95
N ASP A 445 -1.41 7.86 14.23
CA ASP A 445 -0.09 8.21 13.65
C ASP A 445 0.94 7.12 13.93
N ARG A 446 1.07 6.67 15.19
CA ARG A 446 2.00 5.60 15.56
C ARG A 446 1.69 4.28 14.87
N THR A 447 0.42 3.89 14.82
CA THR A 447 0.00 2.67 14.11
C THR A 447 0.28 2.79 12.61
N LEU A 448 0.08 3.97 12.01
CA LEU A 448 0.36 4.19 10.60
C LEU A 448 1.86 4.09 10.31
N ARG A 449 2.71 4.72 11.12
CA ARG A 449 4.17 4.59 10.98
C ARG A 449 4.64 3.14 11.10
N LEU A 450 4.13 2.42 12.10
CA LEU A 450 4.38 0.99 12.24
C LEU A 450 3.97 0.22 10.97
N ALA A 451 2.78 0.51 10.43
CA ALA A 451 2.27 -0.10 9.20
C ALA A 451 3.18 0.16 8.00
N THR A 452 3.56 1.42 7.77
CA THR A 452 4.40 1.82 6.62
C THR A 452 5.83 1.31 6.73
N ASP A 453 6.40 1.28 7.94
CA ASP A 453 7.81 0.94 8.14
C ASP A 453 8.05 -0.57 8.07
N GLN A 454 7.15 -1.38 8.64
CA GLN A 454 7.36 -2.82 8.79
C GLN A 454 6.60 -3.67 7.76
N PHE A 455 5.41 -3.22 7.36
CA PHE A 455 4.45 -4.08 6.65
C PHE A 455 4.15 -3.63 5.21
N ALA A 456 4.49 -2.37 4.85
CA ALA A 456 4.18 -1.82 3.53
C ALA A 456 5.19 -2.16 2.42
N ARG A 457 6.28 -2.87 2.73
CA ARG A 457 7.36 -3.19 1.77
C ARG A 457 7.40 -4.68 1.45
N SER A 458 7.51 -5.00 0.17
CA SER A 458 7.78 -6.35 -0.35
C SER A 458 8.40 -6.29 -1.73
N ASP A 459 8.98 -7.39 -2.20
CA ASP A 459 9.47 -7.51 -3.59
C ASP A 459 8.41 -7.16 -4.64
N GLY A 460 7.16 -7.57 -4.41
CA GLY A 460 6.03 -7.25 -5.27
C GLY A 460 5.80 -5.75 -5.37
N VAL A 461 5.70 -5.08 -4.22
CA VAL A 461 5.48 -3.63 -4.16
C VAL A 461 6.67 -2.86 -4.76
N ARG A 462 7.90 -3.26 -4.45
CA ARG A 462 9.11 -2.63 -5.03
C ARG A 462 9.12 -2.71 -6.55
N LYS A 463 8.66 -3.82 -7.12
CA LYS A 463 8.69 -4.07 -8.58
C LYS A 463 7.49 -3.48 -9.31
N HIS A 464 6.34 -3.37 -8.66
CA HIS A 464 5.07 -3.14 -9.35
C HIS A 464 4.23 -1.98 -8.81
N GLY A 465 4.53 -1.47 -7.61
CA GLY A 465 3.77 -0.42 -6.95
C GLY A 465 2.90 -0.93 -5.79
N TRP A 466 2.28 0.02 -5.09
CA TRP A 466 1.36 -0.23 -3.99
C TRP A 466 0.17 -1.10 -4.44
N GLY A 467 -0.46 -1.83 -3.52
CA GLY A 467 -1.65 -2.62 -3.83
C GLY A 467 -1.37 -3.92 -4.59
N TRP A 468 -0.16 -4.11 -5.13
CA TRP A 468 0.13 -5.22 -6.02
C TRP A 468 0.04 -6.59 -5.32
N HIS A 469 -0.64 -7.52 -5.99
CA HIS A 469 -0.72 -8.94 -5.61
C HIS A 469 -0.71 -9.83 -6.85
N THR A 470 -0.54 -11.13 -6.66
CA THR A 470 -0.57 -12.11 -7.75
C THR A 470 -1.48 -13.30 -7.41
N PRO A 471 -2.18 -13.90 -8.39
CA PRO A 471 -2.94 -15.13 -8.17
C PRO A 471 -2.11 -16.23 -7.52
N ASP A 472 -0.85 -16.40 -7.94
CA ASP A 472 0.07 -17.40 -7.38
C ASP A 472 0.31 -17.25 -5.87
N ASP A 473 0.45 -16.02 -5.37
CA ASP A 473 0.61 -15.76 -3.93
C ASP A 473 -0.65 -16.15 -3.15
N TRP A 474 -1.83 -15.83 -3.68
CA TRP A 474 -3.11 -16.21 -3.09
C TRP A 474 -3.34 -17.72 -3.12
N GLN A 475 -2.96 -18.39 -4.21
CA GLN A 475 -3.01 -19.84 -4.33
C GLN A 475 -2.06 -20.52 -3.35
N ARG A 476 -0.85 -19.97 -3.13
CA ARG A 476 0.08 -20.46 -2.10
C ARG A 476 -0.53 -20.37 -0.70
N LEU A 477 -1.12 -19.23 -0.34
CA LEU A 477 -1.79 -19.06 0.95
C LEU A 477 -2.96 -20.06 1.09
N ARG A 478 -3.79 -20.19 0.04
CA ARG A 478 -4.90 -21.16 0.03
C ARG A 478 -4.41 -22.58 0.26
N ALA A 479 -3.36 -23.01 -0.45
CA ALA A 479 -2.79 -24.34 -0.29
C ALA A 479 -2.29 -24.57 1.15
N ALA A 480 -1.66 -23.57 1.76
CA ALA A 480 -1.18 -23.66 3.13
C ALA A 480 -2.33 -23.73 4.16
N LEU A 481 -3.40 -22.95 3.97
CA LEU A 481 -4.60 -23.02 4.81
C LEU A 481 -5.30 -24.38 4.71
N VAL A 482 -5.36 -24.96 3.51
CA VAL A 482 -5.89 -26.33 3.30
C VAL A 482 -5.01 -27.37 3.98
N GLN A 483 -3.68 -27.31 3.77
CA GLN A 483 -2.74 -28.23 4.39
C GLN A 483 -2.75 -28.14 5.92
N GLY A 484 -2.94 -26.93 6.48
CA GLY A 484 -3.07 -26.69 7.91
C GLY A 484 -4.43 -27.07 8.51
N GLY A 485 -5.37 -27.59 7.70
CA GLY A 485 -6.72 -27.92 8.15
C GLY A 485 -7.52 -26.71 8.65
N VAL A 486 -7.13 -25.50 8.24
CA VAL A 486 -7.86 -24.25 8.54
C VAL A 486 -9.01 -24.06 7.55
N LEU A 487 -8.81 -24.51 6.31
CA LEU A 487 -9.76 -24.39 5.22
C LEU A 487 -10.02 -25.79 4.66
N GLU A 488 -11.28 -26.16 4.46
CA GLU A 488 -11.59 -27.48 3.89
C GLU A 488 -11.11 -27.57 2.44
N SER A 489 -10.55 -28.71 2.03
CA SER A 489 -10.33 -28.98 0.61
C SER A 489 -11.69 -29.00 -0.08
N ARG A 490 -11.97 -28.07 -0.99
CA ARG A 490 -13.21 -28.10 -1.81
C ARG A 490 -13.41 -29.53 -2.32
N ARG A 491 -14.52 -30.15 -1.96
CA ARG A 491 -15.01 -31.31 -2.73
C ARG A 491 -15.38 -30.77 -4.11
N ALA A 492 -14.80 -31.40 -5.13
CA ALA A 492 -15.01 -31.09 -6.54
C ALA A 492 -16.47 -31.23 -6.96
#